data_AF-A0A560FS91-F1
#
_entry.id   AF-A0A560FS91-F1
#
_cell.length_a   1.000
_cell.length_b   1.000
_cell.length_c   1.000
_cell.angle_alpha   90.00
_cell.angle_beta   90.00
_cell.angle_gamma   90.00
#
_symmetry.space_group_name_H-M   'P 1'
#
loop_
_entity.id
_entity.type
_entity.pdbx_description
1 polymer ?
#
loop_
_entity_poly.entity_id
_entity_poly.type
_entity_poly.pdbx_seq_one_letter_code
_entity_poly.pdbx_strand_id
1 'polypeptide(L)'
;MPELLRVKADVLRALPDRDPAEVEALLQDAPAWSRRQAAKAWELRAAIDLARLWMDQGQPARALALLLPLRDGFQEGLDTADLRAADQLLLMLADLPGTADGGGALSAWPWS
;
A
#
# COMPACT_ATOMS: atom_id res chain seq x y z
N MET A 1 -7.72 -2.49 -9.95
CA MET A 1 -8.58 -3.33 -9.08
C MET A 1 -9.17 -4.49 -9.89
N PRO A 2 -9.28 -5.71 -9.33
CA PRO A 2 -9.86 -6.85 -10.03
C PRO A 2 -11.31 -6.59 -10.47
N GLU A 3 -12.12 -5.88 -9.68
CA GLU A 3 -13.50 -5.55 -10.04
C GLU A 3 -13.58 -4.58 -11.22
N LEU A 4 -12.71 -3.57 -11.28
CA LEU A 4 -12.63 -2.66 -12.43
C LEU A 4 -12.25 -3.41 -13.72
N LEU A 5 -11.36 -4.41 -13.62
CA LEU A 5 -11.00 -5.25 -14.76
C LEU A 5 -12.15 -6.17 -15.16
N ARG A 6 -12.93 -6.71 -14.21
CA ARG A 6 -14.15 -7.48 -14.51
C ARG A 6 -15.20 -6.62 -15.21
N VAL A 7 -15.50 -5.44 -14.69
CA VAL A 7 -16.44 -4.49 -15.30
C VAL A 7 -15.96 -4.06 -16.69
N LYS A 8 -14.67 -3.77 -16.86
CA LYS A 8 -14.09 -3.45 -18.17
C LYS A 8 -14.20 -4.63 -19.14
N ALA A 9 -13.96 -5.86 -18.68
CA ALA A 9 -14.13 -7.05 -19.49
C ALA A 9 -15.59 -7.27 -19.90
N ASP A 10 -16.54 -7.03 -19.00
CA ASP A 10 -17.98 -7.13 -19.24
C ASP A 10 -18.48 -6.07 -20.24
N VAL A 11 -18.06 -4.81 -20.09
CA VAL A 11 -18.38 -3.72 -21.03
C VAL A 11 -17.82 -4.02 -22.41
N LEU A 12 -16.55 -4.39 -22.49
CA LEU A 12 -15.94 -4.71 -23.76
C LEU A 12 -16.61 -5.94 -24.41
N ARG A 13 -17.11 -6.92 -23.63
CA ARG A 13 -17.78 -8.13 -24.16
C ARG A 13 -19.13 -7.78 -24.79
N ALA A 14 -19.72 -6.64 -24.45
CA ALA A 14 -20.96 -6.15 -25.04
C ALA A 14 -20.76 -5.36 -26.35
N LEU A 15 -19.51 -5.10 -26.78
CA LEU A 15 -19.23 -4.38 -28.02
C LEU A 15 -19.22 -5.32 -29.23
N PRO A 16 -19.82 -4.92 -30.38
CA PRO A 16 -19.65 -5.63 -31.64
C PRO A 16 -18.20 -5.53 -32.14
N ASP A 17 -17.70 -6.56 -32.84
CA ASP A 17 -16.34 -6.67 -33.42
C ASP A 17 -15.15 -6.69 -32.45
N ARG A 18 -15.38 -7.00 -31.17
CA ARG A 18 -14.29 -7.21 -30.21
C ARG A 18 -13.53 -8.51 -30.45
N ASP A 19 -12.20 -8.46 -30.33
CA ASP A 19 -11.35 -9.64 -30.23
C ASP A 19 -11.54 -10.36 -28.87
N PRO A 20 -12.00 -11.63 -28.87
CA PRO A 20 -12.10 -12.44 -27.65
C PRO A 20 -10.80 -12.54 -26.86
N ALA A 21 -9.64 -12.50 -27.54
CA ALA A 21 -8.33 -12.60 -26.90
C ALA A 21 -8.04 -11.40 -25.98
N GLU A 22 -8.52 -10.20 -26.33
CA GLU A 22 -8.39 -9.02 -25.47
C GLU A 22 -9.26 -9.11 -24.21
N VAL A 23 -10.39 -9.85 -24.25
CA VAL A 23 -11.19 -10.16 -23.05
C VAL A 23 -10.43 -11.07 -22.12
N GLU A 24 -9.88 -12.12 -22.69
CA GLU A 24 -9.24 -13.17 -21.96
C GLU A 24 -7.98 -12.65 -21.27
N ALA A 25 -7.12 -11.91 -21.98
CA ALA A 25 -5.93 -11.31 -21.39
C ALA A 25 -6.27 -10.40 -20.20
N LEU A 26 -7.31 -9.57 -20.33
CA LEU A 26 -7.72 -8.63 -19.30
C LEU A 26 -8.25 -9.33 -18.04
N LEU A 27 -8.93 -10.47 -18.22
CA LEU A 27 -9.42 -11.31 -17.12
C LEU A 27 -8.31 -12.20 -16.52
N GLN A 28 -7.32 -12.63 -17.31
CA GLN A 28 -6.16 -13.38 -16.84
C GLN A 28 -5.24 -12.52 -15.95
N ASP A 29 -5.14 -11.23 -16.23
CA ASP A 29 -4.34 -10.29 -15.43
C ASP A 29 -5.00 -9.92 -14.09
N ALA A 30 -6.33 -9.97 -14.01
CA ALA A 30 -7.08 -9.51 -12.84
C ALA A 30 -6.69 -10.24 -11.53
N PRO A 31 -6.52 -11.58 -11.49
CA PRO A 31 -6.02 -12.28 -10.30
C PRO A 31 -4.61 -11.87 -9.88
N ALA A 32 -3.69 -11.65 -10.84
CA ALA A 32 -2.33 -11.24 -10.52
C ALA A 32 -2.30 -9.84 -9.89
N TRP A 33 -3.10 -8.92 -10.44
CA TRP A 33 -3.32 -7.59 -9.85
C TRP A 33 -3.94 -7.66 -8.46
N SER A 34 -4.98 -8.49 -8.28
CA SER A 34 -5.61 -8.69 -6.97
C SER A 34 -4.62 -9.18 -5.92
N ARG A 35 -3.79 -10.17 -6.26
CA ARG A 35 -2.78 -10.73 -5.34
C ARG A 35 -1.73 -9.71 -4.97
N ARG A 36 -1.21 -8.94 -5.94
CA ARG A 36 -0.26 -7.86 -5.68
C ARG A 36 -0.84 -6.80 -4.76
N GLN A 37 -2.09 -6.41 -5.00
CA GLN A 37 -2.76 -5.40 -4.18
C GLN A 37 -3.01 -5.89 -2.76
N ALA A 38 -3.41 -7.16 -2.60
CA ALA A 38 -3.56 -7.78 -1.29
C ALA A 38 -2.24 -7.86 -0.53
N ALA A 39 -1.15 -8.25 -1.19
CA ALA A 39 0.19 -8.28 -0.58
C ALA A 39 0.61 -6.91 -0.05
N LYS A 40 0.43 -5.86 -0.86
CA LYS A 40 0.66 -4.47 -0.43
C LYS A 40 -0.20 -4.11 0.78
N ALA A 41 -1.50 -4.42 0.76
CA ALA A 41 -2.39 -4.15 1.90
C ALA A 41 -1.86 -4.74 3.22
N TRP A 42 -1.41 -6.00 3.18
CA TRP A 42 -0.87 -6.69 4.34
C TRP A 42 0.44 -6.06 4.83
N GLU A 43 1.31 -5.66 3.91
CA GLU A 43 2.55 -4.95 4.24
C GLU A 43 2.27 -3.62 4.95
N LEU A 44 1.31 -2.82 4.47
CA LEU A 44 0.94 -1.56 5.11
C LEU A 44 0.38 -1.75 6.53
N ARG A 45 -0.49 -2.76 6.72
CA ARG A 45 -1.05 -3.07 8.06
C ARG A 45 0.05 -3.44 9.05
N ALA A 46 0.96 -4.32 8.65
CA ALA A 46 2.09 -4.71 9.48
C ALA A 46 2.99 -3.50 9.80
N ALA A 47 3.21 -2.60 8.83
CA ALA A 47 3.98 -1.39 9.05
C ALA A 47 3.29 -0.41 10.01
N ILE A 48 1.97 -0.26 9.95
CA ILE A 48 1.19 0.55 10.91
C ILE A 48 1.35 0.01 12.32
N ASP A 49 1.19 -1.31 12.50
CA ASP A 49 1.31 -1.95 13.82
C ASP A 49 2.74 -1.80 14.37
N LEU A 50 3.75 -1.96 13.52
CA LEU A 50 5.15 -1.79 13.91
C LEU A 50 5.51 -0.34 14.22
N ALA A 51 4.97 0.62 13.45
CA ALA A 51 5.15 2.05 13.69
C ALA A 51 4.54 2.46 15.05
N ARG A 52 3.34 1.96 15.39
CA ARG A 52 2.72 2.18 16.70
C ARG A 52 3.59 1.62 17.83
N LEU A 53 4.07 0.39 17.68
CA LEU A 53 4.96 -0.23 18.66
C LEU A 53 6.23 0.61 18.89
N TRP A 54 6.83 1.16 17.84
CA TRP A 54 8.00 2.03 17.97
C TRP A 54 7.67 3.39 18.58
N MET A 55 6.47 3.94 18.35
CA MET A 55 6.05 5.15 19.07
C MET A 55 5.98 4.90 20.57
N ASP A 56 5.38 3.79 20.99
CA ASP A 56 5.29 3.42 22.42
C ASP A 56 6.67 3.22 23.06
N GLN A 57 7.68 2.88 22.25
CA GLN A 57 9.08 2.74 22.68
C GLN A 57 9.89 4.03 22.56
N GLY A 58 9.27 5.17 22.21
CA GLY A 58 9.97 6.45 22.05
C GLY A 58 10.90 6.51 20.83
N GLN A 59 10.60 5.75 19.76
CA GLN A 59 11.36 5.71 18.50
C GLN A 59 10.57 6.27 17.29
N PRO A 60 10.10 7.54 17.34
CA PRO A 60 9.24 8.10 16.28
C PRO A 60 9.96 8.25 14.93
N ALA A 61 11.26 8.58 14.92
CA ALA A 61 12.03 8.69 13.68
C ALA A 61 12.07 7.37 12.89
N ARG A 62 12.14 6.24 13.60
CA ARG A 62 12.14 4.89 13.01
C ARG A 62 10.76 4.53 12.45
N ALA A 63 9.69 4.88 13.17
CA ALA A 63 8.31 4.73 12.71
C ALA A 63 8.06 5.53 11.42
N LEU A 64 8.53 6.78 11.38
CA LEU A 64 8.41 7.64 10.19
C LEU A 64 9.17 7.05 9.00
N ALA A 65 10.43 6.64 9.19
CA ALA A 65 11.27 6.09 8.13
C ALA A 65 10.72 4.80 7.50
N LEU A 66 9.98 4.00 8.27
CA LEU A 66 9.29 2.80 7.75
C LEU A 66 7.99 3.16 7.02
N LEU A 67 7.15 3.97 7.65
CA LEU A 67 5.76 4.14 7.20
C LEU A 67 5.65 5.05 5.97
N LEU A 68 6.50 6.07 5.86
CA LEU A 68 6.45 7.07 4.79
C LEU A 68 6.62 6.45 3.38
N PRO A 69 7.69 5.68 3.06
CA PRO A 69 7.86 5.12 1.72
C PRO A 69 6.76 4.11 1.36
N LEU A 70 6.25 3.38 2.36
CA LEU A 70 5.14 2.45 2.16
C LEU A 70 3.85 3.20 1.88
N ARG A 71 3.56 4.31 2.57
CA ARG A 71 2.39 5.13 2.29
C ARG A 71 2.44 5.78 0.89
N ASP A 72 3.61 6.26 0.48
CA ASP A 72 3.82 6.91 -0.82
C ASP A 72 3.68 5.94 -2.01
N GLY A 73 4.02 4.66 -1.79
CA GLY A 73 3.85 3.59 -2.78
C GLY A 73 2.39 3.24 -3.10
N PHE A 74 1.42 3.84 -2.40
CA PHE A 74 -0.01 3.60 -2.56
C PHE A 74 -0.66 4.83 -3.17
N GLN A 75 -0.69 4.89 -4.50
CA GLN A 75 -1.29 6.01 -5.22
C GLN A 75 -2.76 5.78 -5.61
N GLU A 76 -3.27 4.53 -5.66
CA GLU A 76 -4.66 4.26 -6.05
C GLU A 76 -5.26 2.98 -5.45
N GLY A 77 -6.51 3.09 -4.97
CA GLY A 77 -7.47 1.98 -4.90
C GLY A 77 -7.24 0.89 -3.85
N LEU A 78 -6.46 1.15 -2.78
CA LEU A 78 -6.37 0.28 -1.61
C LEU A 78 -7.30 0.74 -0.49
N ASP A 79 -7.60 -0.20 0.40
CA ASP A 79 -8.55 -0.06 1.49
C ASP A 79 -8.37 1.29 2.20
N THR A 80 -9.35 2.17 1.99
CA THR A 80 -9.29 3.55 2.48
C THR A 80 -9.10 3.61 4.00
N ALA A 81 -9.45 2.55 4.74
CA ALA A 81 -9.25 2.49 6.17
C ALA A 81 -7.77 2.41 6.55
N ASP A 82 -7.00 1.52 5.91
CA ASP A 82 -5.57 1.35 6.20
C ASP A 82 -4.77 2.59 5.79
N LEU A 83 -5.10 3.17 4.64
CA LEU A 83 -4.46 4.41 4.18
C LEU A 83 -4.75 5.59 5.11
N ARG A 84 -6.00 5.73 5.58
CA ARG A 84 -6.34 6.76 6.57
C ARG A 84 -5.63 6.54 7.90
N ALA A 85 -5.49 5.30 8.34
CA ALA A 85 -4.76 4.98 9.57
C ALA A 85 -3.27 5.33 9.44
N ALA A 86 -2.64 5.03 8.29
CA ALA A 86 -1.27 5.43 8.01
C ALA A 86 -1.11 6.96 7.96
N ASP A 87 -2.00 7.68 7.29
CA ASP A 87 -1.97 9.15 7.21
C ASP A 87 -2.11 9.79 8.59
N GLN A 88 -3.04 9.30 9.41
CA GLN A 88 -3.21 9.77 10.79
C GLN A 88 -1.94 9.54 11.62
N LEU A 89 -1.31 8.37 11.48
CA LEU A 89 -0.10 8.05 12.21
C LEU A 89 1.09 8.92 11.76
N LEU A 90 1.22 9.18 10.45
CA LEU A 90 2.23 10.10 9.91
C LEU A 90 2.03 11.54 10.42
N LEU A 91 0.79 12.03 10.48
CA LEU A 91 0.47 13.34 11.06
C LEU A 91 0.87 13.42 12.54
N MET A 92 0.57 12.39 13.33
CA MET A 92 0.99 12.32 14.73
C MET A 92 2.51 12.32 14.87
N LEU A 93 3.22 11.55 14.03
CA LEU A 93 4.68 11.50 14.04
C LEU A 93 5.33 12.84 13.68
N ALA A 94 4.70 13.63 12.80
CA ALA A 94 5.18 14.95 12.43
C ALA A 94 5.01 16.01 13.54
N ASP A 95 4.00 15.83 14.40
CA ASP A 95 3.69 16.75 15.52
C ASP A 95 4.52 16.46 16.78
N LEU A 96 5.24 15.33 16.84
CA LEU A 96 6.08 14.98 17.99
C LEU A 96 7.35 15.86 18.05
N PRO A 97 7.60 16.56 19.18
CA PRO A 97 8.81 17.36 19.36
C PRO A 97 10.02 16.44 19.52
N GLY A 98 10.84 16.32 18.46
CA GLY A 98 12.07 15.50 18.48
C GLY A 98 12.52 14.91 17.15
N THR A 99 11.79 15.11 16.04
CA THR A 99 12.11 14.54 14.72
C THR A 99 13.34 15.14 14.02
N ALA A 100 14.06 16.08 14.67
CA ALA A 100 15.20 16.78 14.09
C ALA A 100 16.58 16.22 14.48
N ASP A 101 16.69 15.19 15.33
CA ASP A 101 18.01 14.64 15.67
C ASP A 101 17.97 13.12 15.87
N GLY A 102 18.90 12.41 15.23
CA GLY A 102 19.00 10.95 15.32
C GLY A 102 19.38 10.24 14.02
N GLY A 103 20.52 10.59 13.45
CA GLY A 103 21.21 9.71 12.49
C GLY A 103 21.55 8.38 13.15
N GLY A 104 20.84 7.31 12.77
CA GLY A 104 21.09 5.94 13.20
C GLY A 104 21.03 5.02 11.99
N ALA A 105 22.16 4.43 11.65
CA ALA A 105 22.38 3.63 10.45
C ALA A 105 21.29 2.57 10.22
N LEU A 106 20.64 2.65 9.06
CA LEU A 106 19.80 1.61 8.48
C LEU A 106 20.70 0.49 7.93
N SER A 107 21.32 -0.31 8.79
CA SER A 107 21.98 -1.54 8.35
C SER A 107 21.01 -2.72 8.43
N ALA A 108 20.68 -3.25 7.25
CA ALA A 108 20.05 -4.55 6.99
C ALA A 108 18.59 -4.72 7.46
N TRP A 109 17.65 -4.46 6.55
CA TRP A 109 16.27 -4.91 6.64
C TRP A 109 16.17 -6.39 6.17
N PRO A 110 15.43 -7.27 6.87
CA PRO A 110 15.40 -8.70 6.58
C PRO A 110 14.22 -9.07 5.67
N TRP A 111 14.08 -8.46 4.49
CA TRP A 111 13.14 -8.94 3.45
C TRP A 111 13.71 -8.64 2.05
N SER A 112 14.79 -9.35 1.69
CA SER A 112 15.26 -9.50 0.30
C SER A 112 14.92 -10.89 -0.20
#